data_AF-A0A4Y2PWJ6-F1
#
_entry.id   AF-A0A4Y2PWJ6-F1
#
_cell.length_a   1.000
_cell.length_b   1.000
_cell.length_c   1.000
_cell.angle_alpha   90.00
_cell.angle_beta   90.00
_cell.angle_gamma   90.00
#
_symmetry.space_group_name_H-M   'P 1'
#
loop_
_entity.id
_entity.type
_entity.pdbx_description
1 polymer ?
#
loop_
_entity_poly.entity_id
_entity_poly.type
_entity_poly.pdbx_seq_one_letter_code
_entity_poly.pdbx_strand_id
1 'polypeptide(L)'
;MIAGSKSDSTEDPPCAGQVHVNLSSVNGLSFGAKGLKLGSQSVIVLNDFPSIKEAFSQDAFMGRPPESAFEANKETIETQAIIGLPWKEQKRFSLRVLRDLGFGKSKLDDMVKEEINEVLEHFEESEGRSMFVRPLLAPSMSNNIASLIYGRRMNYDDPDRILLDRVISEFSANAGQAAWQFFFPWARKCLKFFRFGAEGRVEYLLRKMNEFAR
;
A
#
# COMPACT_ATOMS: atom_id res chain seq x y z
N MET A 1 -38.03 38.79 -1.22
CA MET A 1 -36.81 39.33 -1.87
C MET A 1 -35.67 39.15 -0.89
N ILE A 2 -34.93 38.05 -1.01
CA ILE A 2 -33.73 37.78 -0.21
C ILE A 2 -32.57 37.77 -1.21
N ALA A 3 -31.60 38.64 -0.95
CA ALA A 3 -30.44 38.85 -1.78
C ALA A 3 -29.62 37.55 -1.92
N GLY A 4 -29.28 37.21 -3.16
CA GLY A 4 -28.40 36.09 -3.46
C GLY A 4 -26.97 36.41 -3.01
N SER A 5 -26.50 35.68 -2.00
CA SER A 5 -25.07 35.53 -1.74
C SER A 5 -24.48 34.67 -2.84
N LYS A 6 -23.64 35.26 -3.69
CA LYS A 6 -22.71 34.53 -4.56
C LYS A 6 -21.93 33.55 -3.69
N SER A 7 -22.12 32.25 -3.90
CA SER A 7 -21.17 31.23 -3.45
C SER A 7 -19.89 31.46 -4.23
N ASP A 8 -18.91 32.03 -3.54
CA ASP A 8 -17.54 32.14 -3.97
C ASP A 8 -17.06 30.71 -4.31
N SER A 9 -16.77 30.48 -5.57
CA SER A 9 -16.18 29.24 -6.07
C SER A 9 -14.78 29.15 -5.49
N THR A 10 -14.64 28.47 -4.36
CA THR A 10 -13.36 27.96 -3.89
C THR A 10 -12.85 26.99 -4.96
N GLU A 11 -12.04 27.50 -5.87
CA GLU A 11 -11.19 26.69 -6.73
C GLU A 11 -10.33 25.82 -5.80
N ASP A 12 -10.55 24.51 -5.86
CA ASP A 12 -9.70 23.53 -5.20
C ASP A 12 -8.24 23.81 -5.60
N PRO A 13 -7.27 23.75 -4.67
CA PRO A 13 -5.87 24.00 -4.99
C PRO A 13 -5.44 23.07 -6.12
N PRO A 14 -4.64 23.57 -7.10
CA PRO A 14 -4.25 22.78 -8.26
C PRO A 14 -3.63 21.47 -7.79
N CYS A 15 -4.07 20.35 -8.36
CA CYS A 15 -3.63 18.98 -8.05
C CYS A 15 -2.17 18.70 -8.46
N ALA A 16 -1.28 19.69 -8.33
CA ALA A 16 0.10 19.72 -8.83
C ALA A 16 1.02 18.61 -8.27
N GLY A 17 0.56 17.82 -7.30
CA GLY A 17 1.27 16.65 -6.78
C GLY A 17 0.64 15.29 -7.09
N GLN A 18 -0.55 15.24 -7.69
CA GLN A 18 -1.26 13.98 -7.92
C GLN A 18 -0.97 13.44 -9.32
N VAL A 19 -0.02 12.51 -9.40
CA VAL A 19 0.43 11.92 -10.67
C VAL A 19 -0.72 11.31 -11.47
N HIS A 20 -1.67 10.64 -10.81
CA HIS A 20 -2.81 10.02 -11.48
C HIS A 20 -3.76 11.05 -12.12
N VAL A 21 -3.97 12.20 -11.48
CA VAL A 21 -4.77 13.31 -12.04
C VAL A 21 -4.03 13.97 -13.19
N ASN A 22 -2.73 14.25 -13.02
CA ASN A 22 -1.91 14.86 -14.07
C ASN A 22 -1.82 13.98 -15.32
N LEU A 23 -1.70 12.65 -15.16
CA LEU A 23 -1.69 11.73 -16.30
C LEU A 23 -3.06 11.65 -17.00
N SER A 24 -4.16 11.86 -16.28
CA SER A 24 -5.50 11.91 -16.86
C SER A 24 -5.81 13.24 -17.56
N SER A 25 -5.21 14.34 -17.11
CA SER A 25 -5.43 15.69 -17.64
C SER A 25 -4.49 16.10 -18.78
N VAL A 26 -3.43 15.34 -19.04
CA VAL A 26 -2.56 15.56 -20.22
C VAL A 26 -3.39 15.40 -21.49
N ASN A 27 -3.63 16.54 -22.17
CA ASN A 27 -4.37 16.65 -23.43
C ASN A 27 -3.92 15.55 -24.42
N GLY A 28 -4.77 14.54 -24.61
CA GLY A 28 -4.52 13.38 -25.46
C GLY A 28 -4.34 12.02 -24.75
N LEU A 29 -4.69 11.93 -23.46
CA LEU A 29 -4.82 10.68 -22.68
C LEU A 29 -6.28 10.34 -22.33
N SER A 30 -7.24 11.02 -22.96
CA SER A 30 -8.67 10.96 -22.63
C SER A 30 -9.28 9.58 -22.86
N PHE A 31 -8.80 8.80 -23.84
CA PHE A 31 -9.23 7.42 -24.07
C PHE A 31 -8.12 6.61 -24.76
N GLY A 32 -7.74 5.45 -24.19
CA GLY A 32 -6.79 4.50 -24.80
C GLY A 32 -5.51 4.24 -24.00
N ALA A 33 -4.65 3.39 -24.59
CA ALA A 33 -3.29 3.13 -24.14
C ALA A 33 -2.30 4.11 -24.79
N LYS A 34 -1.44 4.76 -24.00
CA LYS A 34 -0.41 5.67 -24.53
C LYS A 34 0.97 5.36 -23.95
N GLY A 35 1.97 5.28 -24.82
CA GLY A 35 3.37 5.20 -24.44
C GLY A 35 3.95 6.56 -24.04
N LEU A 36 4.61 6.61 -22.90
CA LEU A 36 5.38 7.73 -22.37
C LEU A 36 6.81 7.26 -22.10
N LYS A 37 7.79 8.11 -22.39
CA LYS A 37 9.18 7.86 -22.01
C LYS A 37 9.49 8.61 -20.73
N LEU A 38 9.65 7.89 -19.62
CA LEU A 38 9.99 8.46 -18.32
C LEU A 38 11.44 8.10 -18.00
N GLY A 39 12.34 9.09 -18.15
CA GLY A 39 13.77 8.90 -17.97
C GLY A 39 14.34 7.87 -18.96
N SER A 40 14.92 6.79 -18.46
CA SER A 40 15.44 5.70 -19.28
C SER A 40 14.42 4.59 -19.58
N GLN A 41 13.19 4.69 -19.05
CA GLN A 41 12.17 3.66 -19.16
C GLN A 41 11.04 4.07 -20.11
N SER A 42 10.53 3.10 -20.86
CA SER A 42 9.30 3.24 -21.65
C SER A 42 8.12 2.71 -20.85
N VAL A 43 7.11 3.54 -20.65
CA VAL A 43 5.95 3.26 -19.80
C VAL A 43 4.69 3.38 -20.64
N ILE A 44 3.80 2.39 -20.57
CA ILE A 44 2.49 2.47 -21.20
C ILE A 44 1.46 2.77 -20.11
N VAL A 45 0.73 3.87 -20.28
CA VAL A 45 -0.36 4.27 -19.39
C VAL A 45 -1.68 3.85 -20.02
N LEU A 46 -2.47 3.07 -19.29
CA LEU A 46 -3.80 2.59 -19.69
C LEU A 46 -4.86 3.41 -18.95
N ASN A 47 -5.68 4.16 -19.68
CA ASN A 47 -6.68 5.06 -19.08
C ASN A 47 -8.14 4.66 -19.33
N ASP A 48 -8.39 3.62 -20.13
CA ASP A 48 -9.72 3.13 -20.45
C ASP A 48 -9.96 1.71 -19.92
N PHE A 49 -11.20 1.45 -19.51
CA PHE A 49 -11.59 0.16 -18.95
C PHE A 49 -11.36 -1.03 -19.91
N PRO A 50 -11.69 -0.96 -21.22
CA PRO A 50 -11.41 -2.05 -22.14
C PRO A 50 -9.93 -2.44 -22.20
N SER A 51 -9.02 -1.47 -22.37
CA SER A 51 -7.58 -1.73 -22.42
C SER A 51 -7.03 -2.26 -21.09
N ILE A 52 -7.52 -1.73 -19.95
CA ILE A 52 -7.17 -2.25 -18.62
C ILE A 52 -7.63 -3.70 -18.49
N LYS A 53 -8.89 -4.00 -18.82
CA LYS A 53 -9.42 -5.36 -18.73
C LYS A 53 -8.64 -6.33 -19.62
N GLU A 54 -8.33 -5.94 -20.85
CA GLU A 54 -7.52 -6.74 -21.76
C GLU A 54 -6.12 -6.98 -21.19
N ALA A 55 -5.41 -5.93 -20.75
CA ALA A 55 -4.07 -6.06 -20.18
C ALA A 55 -4.05 -6.97 -18.95
N PHE A 56 -4.98 -6.80 -18.00
CA PHE A 56 -5.05 -7.63 -16.79
C PHE A 56 -5.54 -9.06 -17.04
N SER A 57 -6.08 -9.36 -18.23
CA SER A 57 -6.51 -10.72 -18.60
C SER A 57 -5.38 -11.58 -19.18
N GLN A 58 -4.32 -10.96 -19.70
CA GLN A 58 -3.23 -11.69 -20.35
C GLN A 58 -2.06 -11.92 -19.38
N ASP A 59 -1.55 -13.15 -19.36
CA ASP A 59 -0.39 -13.52 -18.54
C ASP A 59 0.88 -12.71 -18.89
N ALA A 60 0.96 -12.16 -20.11
CA ALA A 60 2.09 -11.35 -20.58
C ALA A 60 2.30 -10.05 -19.76
N PHE A 61 1.24 -9.48 -19.18
CA PHE A 61 1.31 -8.23 -18.40
C PHE A 61 1.39 -8.48 -16.89
N MET A 62 1.55 -9.74 -16.46
CA MET A 62 1.61 -10.08 -15.03
C MET A 62 2.98 -9.83 -14.40
N GLY A 63 3.98 -9.42 -15.18
CA GLY A 63 5.30 -9.06 -14.70
C GLY A 63 5.30 -7.88 -13.70
N ARG A 64 6.43 -7.68 -13.03
CA ARG A 64 6.69 -6.50 -12.21
C ARG A 64 7.97 -5.82 -12.69
N PRO A 65 8.08 -4.48 -12.58
CA PRO A 65 9.32 -3.79 -12.88
C PRO A 65 10.46 -4.36 -12.03
N PRO A 66 11.61 -4.69 -12.64
CA PRO A 66 12.78 -5.15 -11.90
C PRO A 66 13.27 -4.08 -10.93
N GLU A 67 13.93 -4.50 -9.85
CA GLU A 67 14.50 -3.66 -8.80
C GLU A 67 13.47 -2.82 -8.03
N SER A 68 12.22 -3.29 -7.97
CA SER A 68 11.16 -2.63 -7.21
C SER A 68 11.45 -2.57 -5.72
N ALA A 69 10.82 -1.63 -5.01
CA ALA A 69 10.85 -1.58 -3.54
C ALA A 69 10.41 -2.91 -2.90
N PHE A 70 9.66 -3.73 -3.63
CA PHE A 70 9.24 -5.06 -3.20
C PHE A 70 10.33 -6.13 -3.34
N GLU A 71 11.37 -5.89 -4.16
CA GLU A 71 12.59 -6.71 -4.22
C GLU A 71 13.62 -6.29 -3.17
N ALA A 72 13.25 -5.49 -2.16
CA ALA A 72 14.17 -5.02 -1.13
C ALA A 72 14.64 -6.13 -0.16
N ASN A 73 13.96 -7.28 -0.11
CA ASN A 73 14.35 -8.40 0.74
C ASN A 73 14.96 -9.54 -0.08
N LYS A 74 16.12 -10.04 0.36
CA LYS A 74 16.84 -11.19 -0.21
C LYS A 74 15.94 -12.42 -0.33
N GLU A 75 15.12 -12.69 0.69
CA GLU A 75 14.17 -13.81 0.68
C GLU A 75 13.12 -13.65 -0.42
N THR A 76 12.62 -12.44 -0.68
CA THR A 76 11.63 -12.18 -1.75
C THR A 76 12.22 -12.41 -3.13
N ILE A 77 13.50 -12.04 -3.32
CA ILE A 77 14.24 -12.28 -4.57
C ILE A 77 14.46 -13.80 -4.75
N GLU A 78 14.93 -14.48 -3.70
CA GLU A 78 15.26 -15.92 -3.75
C GLU A 78 14.02 -16.80 -3.93
N THR A 79 12.92 -16.45 -3.29
CA THR A 79 11.65 -17.20 -3.37
C THR A 79 10.81 -16.84 -4.59
N GLN A 80 11.24 -15.84 -5.38
CA GLN A 80 10.47 -15.26 -6.48
C GLN A 80 9.01 -14.95 -6.07
N ALA A 81 8.82 -14.51 -4.82
CA ALA A 81 7.49 -14.42 -4.21
C ALA A 81 6.53 -13.44 -4.90
N ILE A 82 7.01 -12.65 -5.85
CA ILE A 82 6.27 -11.56 -6.50
C ILE A 82 6.25 -11.73 -8.04
N ILE A 83 7.03 -12.66 -8.60
CA ILE A 83 7.18 -12.83 -10.05
C ILE A 83 7.16 -14.32 -10.44
N GLY A 84 6.49 -14.65 -11.55
CA GLY A 84 6.59 -15.96 -12.18
C GLY A 84 5.71 -17.06 -11.57
N LEU A 85 6.06 -18.33 -11.87
CA LEU A 85 5.32 -19.51 -11.41
C LEU A 85 5.33 -19.68 -9.87
N PRO A 86 6.44 -19.41 -9.15
CA PRO A 86 6.44 -19.47 -7.69
C PRO A 86 5.43 -18.50 -7.06
N TRP A 87 5.28 -17.28 -7.58
CA TRP A 87 4.24 -16.34 -7.13
C TRP A 87 2.82 -16.92 -7.33
N LYS A 88 2.52 -17.56 -8.47
CA LYS A 88 1.19 -18.16 -8.73
C LYS A 88 0.87 -19.22 -7.68
N GLU A 89 1.82 -20.09 -7.39
CA GLU A 89 1.65 -21.17 -6.41
C GLU A 89 1.59 -20.66 -4.97
N GLN A 90 2.47 -19.73 -4.59
CA GLN A 90 2.43 -19.08 -3.27
C GLN A 90 1.11 -18.34 -3.05
N LYS A 91 0.62 -17.59 -4.03
CA LYS A 91 -0.68 -16.92 -3.96
C LYS A 91 -1.82 -17.92 -3.71
N ARG A 92 -1.84 -19.02 -4.46
CA ARG A 92 -2.86 -20.08 -4.30
C ARG A 92 -2.77 -20.74 -2.92
N PHE A 93 -1.55 -21.02 -2.47
CA PHE A 93 -1.29 -21.59 -1.15
C PHE A 93 -1.77 -20.63 -0.04
N SER A 94 -1.33 -19.38 -0.05
CA SER A 94 -1.71 -18.39 0.96
C SER A 94 -3.22 -18.16 1.02
N LEU A 95 -3.91 -18.06 -0.13
CA LEU A 95 -5.36 -17.93 -0.16
C LEU A 95 -6.08 -19.15 0.42
N ARG A 96 -5.56 -20.36 0.18
CA ARG A 96 -6.09 -21.58 0.77
C ARG A 96 -5.91 -21.57 2.29
N VAL A 97 -4.70 -21.28 2.77
CA VAL A 97 -4.37 -21.19 4.20
C VAL A 97 -5.23 -20.14 4.90
N LEU A 98 -5.36 -18.94 4.35
CA LEU A 98 -6.20 -17.89 4.92
C LEU A 98 -7.65 -18.34 5.08
N ARG A 99 -8.21 -19.00 4.06
CA ARG A 99 -9.58 -19.54 4.11
C ARG A 99 -9.71 -20.66 5.15
N ASP A 100 -8.68 -21.48 5.32
CA ASP A 100 -8.66 -22.54 6.33
C ASP A 100 -8.58 -21.95 7.75
N LEU A 101 -7.82 -20.86 7.94
CA LEU A 101 -7.69 -20.13 9.21
C LEU A 101 -8.97 -19.38 9.64
N GLY A 102 -9.88 -19.11 8.70
CA GLY A 102 -11.16 -18.43 8.99
C GLY A 102 -11.49 -17.26 8.08
N PHE A 103 -10.65 -16.91 7.11
CA PHE A 103 -10.92 -15.83 6.17
C PHE A 103 -12.19 -16.10 5.37
N GLY A 104 -13.14 -15.16 5.40
CA GLY A 104 -14.44 -15.29 4.76
C GLY A 104 -15.40 -16.28 5.44
N LYS A 105 -15.14 -16.63 6.71
CA LYS A 105 -16.01 -17.47 7.55
C LYS A 105 -16.47 -16.69 8.79
N SER A 106 -17.37 -17.27 9.58
CA SER A 106 -17.91 -16.66 10.81
C SER A 106 -16.84 -16.20 11.80
N LYS A 107 -15.73 -16.95 11.91
CA LYS A 107 -14.61 -16.56 12.77
C LYS A 107 -14.05 -15.17 12.47
N LEU A 108 -14.00 -14.76 11.19
CA LEU A 108 -13.57 -13.41 10.82
C LEU A 108 -14.60 -12.36 11.23
N ASP A 109 -15.89 -12.68 11.11
CA ASP A 109 -16.98 -11.79 11.54
C ASP A 109 -16.92 -11.53 13.06
N ASP A 110 -16.64 -12.57 13.85
CA ASP A 110 -16.49 -12.45 15.30
C ASP A 110 -15.29 -11.55 15.67
N MET A 111 -14.13 -11.73 15.02
CA MET A 111 -12.95 -10.88 15.23
C MET A 111 -13.23 -9.41 14.84
N VAL A 112 -13.92 -9.20 13.73
CA VAL A 112 -14.27 -7.83 13.28
C VAL A 112 -15.24 -7.17 14.26
N LYS A 113 -16.22 -7.89 14.80
CA LYS A 113 -17.14 -7.35 15.81
C LYS A 113 -16.43 -6.98 17.10
N GLU A 114 -15.49 -7.81 17.54
CA GLU A 114 -14.66 -7.54 18.72
C GLU A 114 -13.88 -6.22 18.55
N GLU A 115 -13.21 -6.05 17.40
CA GLU A 115 -12.50 -4.81 17.07
C GLU A 115 -13.42 -3.59 16.95
N ILE A 116 -14.62 -3.76 16.38
CA ILE A 116 -15.61 -2.67 16.30
C ILE A 116 -16.02 -2.21 17.70
N ASN A 117 -16.27 -3.14 18.63
CA ASN A 117 -16.66 -2.78 20.00
C ASN A 117 -15.57 -1.96 20.69
N GLU A 118 -14.30 -2.34 20.54
CA GLU A 118 -13.19 -1.61 21.14
C GLU A 118 -13.00 -0.21 20.53
N VAL A 119 -13.23 -0.06 19.23
CA VAL A 119 -13.23 1.25 18.57
C VAL A 119 -14.38 2.13 19.08
N LEU A 120 -15.56 1.55 19.31
CA LEU A 120 -16.71 2.27 19.85
C LEU A 120 -16.45 2.73 21.28
N GLU A 121 -15.85 1.90 22.14
CA GLU A 121 -15.46 2.28 23.50
C GLU A 121 -14.51 3.49 23.49
N HIS A 122 -13.50 3.51 22.62
CA HIS A 122 -12.60 4.67 22.46
C HIS A 122 -13.32 5.94 21.97
N PHE A 123 -14.39 5.80 21.18
CA PHE A 123 -15.21 6.95 20.77
C PHE A 123 -16.07 7.48 21.91
N GLU A 124 -16.58 6.60 22.78
CA GLU A 124 -17.33 7.00 23.97
C GLU A 124 -16.42 7.77 24.96
N GLU A 125 -15.18 7.32 25.18
CA GLU A 125 -14.17 8.01 26.00
C GLU A 125 -13.78 9.40 25.48
N SER A 126 -14.00 9.65 24.20
CA SER A 126 -13.72 10.96 23.60
C SER A 126 -14.71 12.03 24.05
N GLU A 127 -15.85 11.66 24.65
CA GLU A 127 -16.87 12.57 25.22
C GLU A 127 -17.30 13.68 24.25
N GLY A 128 -17.43 13.35 22.96
CA GLY A 128 -17.83 14.30 21.91
C GLY A 128 -16.73 15.27 21.47
N ARG A 129 -15.48 15.10 21.92
CA ARG A 129 -14.33 15.87 21.42
C ARG A 129 -13.94 15.42 20.02
N SER A 130 -13.44 16.37 19.23
CA SER A 130 -12.83 16.05 17.94
C SER A 130 -11.57 15.21 18.16
N MET A 131 -11.48 14.07 17.48
CA MET A 131 -10.34 13.17 17.55
C MET A 131 -9.84 12.80 16.16
N PHE A 132 -8.54 12.55 16.06
CA PHE A 132 -7.97 11.99 14.84
C PHE A 132 -8.14 10.48 14.87
N VAL A 133 -9.00 9.93 14.00
CA VAL A 133 -9.40 8.51 14.02
C VAL A 133 -8.39 7.57 13.35
N ARG A 134 -7.52 8.09 12.49
CA ARG A 134 -6.58 7.27 11.70
C ARG A 134 -5.64 6.39 12.56
N PRO A 135 -5.06 6.89 13.68
CA PRO A 135 -4.21 6.09 14.56
C PRO A 135 -4.96 5.00 15.33
N LEU A 136 -6.30 5.03 15.35
CA LEU A 136 -7.13 3.99 15.95
C LEU A 136 -7.60 2.97 14.90
N LEU A 137 -8.10 3.45 13.76
CA LEU A 137 -8.68 2.60 12.72
C LEU A 137 -7.64 1.73 11.99
N ALA A 138 -6.47 2.28 11.66
CA ALA A 138 -5.45 1.51 10.95
C ALA A 138 -4.96 0.32 11.81
N PRO A 139 -4.68 0.52 13.12
CA PRO A 139 -4.36 -0.60 13.98
C PRO A 139 -5.46 -1.62 14.15
N SER A 140 -6.70 -1.17 14.41
CA SER A 140 -7.87 -2.06 14.54
C SER A 140 -8.09 -2.97 13.31
N MET A 141 -8.05 -2.38 12.10
CA MET A 141 -8.22 -3.13 10.86
C MET A 141 -7.13 -4.19 10.66
N SER A 142 -5.88 -3.84 10.96
CA SER A 142 -4.76 -4.77 10.82
C SER A 142 -4.70 -5.82 11.93
N ASN A 143 -5.27 -5.56 13.12
CA ASN A 143 -5.41 -6.55 14.18
C ASN A 143 -6.27 -7.74 13.73
N ASN A 144 -7.34 -7.52 12.97
CA ASN A 144 -8.12 -8.62 12.39
C ASN A 144 -7.26 -9.58 11.55
N ILE A 145 -6.33 -9.03 10.75
CA ILE A 145 -5.41 -9.83 9.94
C ILE A 145 -4.32 -10.46 10.79
N ALA A 146 -3.77 -9.72 11.77
CA ALA A 146 -2.76 -10.21 12.68
C ALA A 146 -3.29 -11.36 13.55
N SER A 147 -4.50 -11.24 14.10
CA SER A 147 -5.18 -12.30 14.84
C SER A 147 -5.44 -13.53 13.99
N LEU A 148 -5.77 -13.35 12.70
CA LEU A 148 -5.96 -14.46 11.78
C LEU A 148 -4.64 -15.22 11.51
N ILE A 149 -3.52 -14.51 11.37
CA ILE A 149 -2.22 -15.10 11.01
C ILE A 149 -1.48 -15.63 12.25
N TYR A 150 -1.34 -14.80 13.29
CA TYR A 150 -0.59 -15.10 14.51
C TYR A 150 -1.44 -15.80 15.58
N GLY A 151 -2.76 -15.90 15.38
CA GLY A 151 -3.67 -16.50 16.35
C GLY A 151 -3.86 -15.68 17.64
N ARG A 152 -3.28 -14.48 17.72
CA ARG A 152 -3.39 -13.58 18.87
C ARG A 152 -3.71 -12.16 18.43
N ARG A 153 -4.60 -11.52 19.19
CA ARG A 153 -4.81 -10.09 19.13
C ARG A 153 -3.66 -9.38 19.86
N MET A 154 -3.20 -8.26 19.31
CA MET A 154 -2.22 -7.41 19.98
C MET A 154 -2.91 -6.17 20.51
N ASN A 155 -2.73 -5.88 21.80
CA ASN A 155 -3.24 -4.66 22.41
C ASN A 155 -2.55 -3.43 21.80
N TYR A 156 -3.20 -2.27 21.80
CA TYR A 156 -2.64 -1.05 21.23
C TYR A 156 -1.31 -0.61 21.88
N ASP A 157 -1.14 -0.88 23.17
CA ASP A 157 0.07 -0.58 23.94
C ASP A 157 1.18 -1.65 23.81
N ASP A 158 0.91 -2.75 23.10
CA ASP A 158 1.89 -3.83 22.94
C ASP A 158 3.12 -3.31 22.16
N PRO A 159 4.35 -3.49 22.66
CA PRO A 159 5.56 -3.12 21.94
C PRO A 159 5.64 -3.70 20.51
N ASP A 160 5.12 -4.92 20.31
CA ASP A 160 5.08 -5.59 19.02
C ASP A 160 4.09 -4.89 18.06
N ARG A 161 2.95 -4.45 18.58
CA ARG A 161 1.92 -3.69 17.85
C ARG A 161 2.48 -2.36 17.38
N ILE A 162 3.11 -1.61 18.29
CA ILE A 162 3.71 -0.31 18.01
C ILE A 162 4.80 -0.44 16.94
N LEU A 163 5.58 -1.52 17.00
CA LEU A 163 6.58 -1.82 15.97
C LEU A 163 5.91 -2.08 14.62
N LEU A 164 4.89 -2.93 14.58
CA LEU A 164 4.16 -3.26 13.35
C LEU A 164 3.56 -2.00 12.69
N ASP A 165 2.93 -1.14 13.48
CA ASP A 165 2.36 0.13 13.01
C ASP A 165 3.41 1.07 12.42
N ARG A 166 4.56 1.16 13.09
CA ARG A 166 5.69 1.95 12.58
C ARG A 166 6.16 1.41 11.25
N VAL A 167 6.32 0.09 11.12
CA VAL A 167 6.77 -0.52 9.88
C VAL A 167 5.77 -0.28 8.74
N ILE A 168 4.47 -0.49 8.98
CA ILE A 168 3.42 -0.28 7.96
C ILE A 168 3.37 1.19 7.53
N SER A 169 3.45 2.12 8.47
CA SER A 169 3.44 3.56 8.21
C SER A 169 4.66 4.01 7.39
N GLU A 170 5.86 3.58 7.80
CA GLU A 170 7.10 3.90 7.08
C GLU A 170 7.14 3.26 5.70
N PHE A 171 6.71 2.01 5.56
CA PHE A 171 6.61 1.34 4.27
C PHE A 171 5.66 2.09 3.34
N SER A 172 4.48 2.50 3.83
CA SER A 172 3.49 3.25 3.05
C SER A 172 4.01 4.63 2.62
N ALA A 173 4.71 5.34 3.50
CA ALA A 173 5.31 6.64 3.19
C ALA A 173 6.45 6.54 2.15
N ASN A 174 7.22 5.45 2.19
CA ASN A 174 8.35 5.22 1.29
C ASN A 174 7.93 4.63 -0.07
N ALA A 175 6.81 3.89 -0.12
CA ALA A 175 6.31 3.29 -1.36
C ALA A 175 6.02 4.34 -2.44
N GLY A 176 5.46 5.50 -2.06
CA GLY A 176 5.22 6.61 -2.99
C GLY A 176 6.50 7.33 -3.42
N GLN A 177 7.47 7.48 -2.51
CA GLN A 177 8.74 8.16 -2.81
C GLN A 177 9.70 7.30 -3.64
N ALA A 178 9.54 5.98 -3.66
CA ALA A 178 10.37 5.10 -4.49
C ALA A 178 10.01 5.16 -5.99
N ALA A 179 8.89 5.81 -6.37
CA ALA A 179 8.40 5.85 -7.75
C ALA A 179 9.41 6.44 -8.75
N TRP A 180 10.15 7.50 -8.37
CA TRP A 180 11.15 8.11 -9.28
C TRP A 180 12.40 7.25 -9.45
N GLN A 181 12.72 6.40 -8.47
CA GLN A 181 13.89 5.53 -8.54
C GLN A 181 13.78 4.51 -9.67
N PHE A 182 12.56 4.12 -10.05
CA PHE A 182 12.29 3.26 -11.20
C PHE A 182 12.66 3.92 -12.53
N PHE A 183 12.38 5.21 -12.67
CA PHE A 183 12.57 5.94 -13.94
C PHE A 183 14.01 6.41 -14.14
N PHE A 184 14.77 6.56 -13.05
CA PHE A 184 16.17 7.01 -13.07
C PHE A 184 17.11 6.07 -12.31
N PRO A 185 17.42 4.87 -12.85
CA PRO A 185 18.29 3.89 -12.19
C PRO A 185 19.70 4.41 -11.89
N TRP A 186 20.24 5.27 -12.77
CA TRP A 186 21.54 5.90 -12.57
C TRP A 186 21.55 6.81 -11.33
N ALA A 187 20.48 7.57 -11.11
CA ALA A 187 20.37 8.47 -9.97
C ALA A 187 20.30 7.66 -8.67
N ARG A 188 19.49 6.59 -8.63
CA ARG A 188 19.48 5.63 -7.52
C ARG A 188 20.88 5.06 -7.25
N LYS A 189 21.60 4.61 -8.28
CA LYS A 189 22.96 4.06 -8.12
C LYS A 189 23.94 5.10 -7.57
N CYS A 190 23.83 6.35 -7.99
CA CYS A 190 24.59 7.46 -7.43
C CYS A 190 24.23 7.74 -5.97
N LEU A 191 22.94 7.82 -5.61
CA LEU A 191 22.52 8.00 -4.21
C LEU A 191 23.01 6.84 -3.32
N LYS A 192 22.93 5.60 -3.80
CA LYS A 192 23.49 4.42 -3.13
C LYS A 192 24.99 4.51 -2.95
N PHE A 193 25.73 4.91 -3.99
CA PHE A 193 27.18 5.05 -3.97
C PHE A 193 27.64 6.08 -2.92
N PHE A 194 26.93 7.21 -2.82
CA PHE A 194 27.22 8.24 -1.82
C PHE A 194 26.53 7.99 -0.46
N ARG A 195 25.86 6.83 -0.26
CA ARG A 195 25.05 6.48 0.93
C ARG A 195 24.01 7.55 1.32
N PHE A 196 23.51 8.33 0.36
CA PHE A 196 22.40 9.26 0.58
C PHE A 196 21.07 8.49 0.53
N GLY A 197 20.39 8.33 1.67
CA GLY A 197 19.01 7.84 1.70
C GLY A 197 18.59 7.06 2.94
N ALA A 198 17.28 6.83 3.05
CA ALA A 198 16.64 6.10 4.15
C ALA A 198 16.76 4.56 4.06
N GLU A 199 17.61 4.02 3.17
CA GLU A 199 17.71 2.57 2.93
C GLU A 199 18.08 1.78 4.18
N GLY A 200 19.01 2.28 5.01
CA GLY A 200 19.36 1.62 6.27
C GLY A 200 18.19 1.54 7.27
N ARG A 201 17.24 2.47 7.20
CA ARG A 201 16.02 2.43 8.02
C ARG A 201 15.06 1.37 7.51
N VAL A 202 14.85 1.28 6.20
CA VAL A 202 14.02 0.25 5.57
C VAL A 202 14.59 -1.15 5.80
N GLU A 203 15.90 -1.32 5.65
CA GLU A 203 16.59 -2.59 5.93
C GLU A 203 16.47 -3.00 7.41
N TYR A 204 16.62 -2.04 8.33
CA TYR A 204 16.38 -2.26 9.76
C TYR A 204 14.94 -2.70 10.04
N LEU A 205 13.95 -2.05 9.44
CA LEU A 205 12.53 -2.41 9.60
C LEU A 205 12.22 -3.79 9.03
N LEU A 206 12.74 -4.11 7.85
CA LEU A 206 12.57 -5.43 7.22
C LEU A 206 13.16 -6.54 8.10
N ARG A 207 14.35 -6.31 8.68
CA ARG A 207 14.96 -7.26 9.63
C ARG A 207 14.09 -7.46 10.87
N LYS A 208 13.60 -6.37 11.46
CA LYS A 208 12.69 -6.40 12.62
C LYS A 208 11.37 -7.11 12.33
N MET A 209 10.82 -6.95 11.12
CA MET A 209 9.64 -7.73 10.70
C MET A 209 9.93 -9.22 10.60
N ASN A 210 11.11 -9.60 10.08
CA ASN A 210 11.47 -11.01 9.97
C ASN A 210 11.70 -11.65 11.36
N GLU A 211 12.21 -10.88 12.32
CA GLU A 211 12.25 -11.29 13.73
C GLU A 211 10.86 -11.45 14.33
N PHE A 212 9.91 -10.55 14.03
CA PHE A 212 8.53 -10.64 14.49
C PHE A 212 7.75 -11.83 13.89
N ALA A 213 8.10 -12.25 12.67
CA ALA A 213 7.43 -13.33 11.96
C ALA A 213 7.95 -14.74 12.31
N ARG A 214 9.05 -14.85 13.06
CA ARG A 214 9.62 -16.12 13.54
C ARG A 214 9.12 -16.46 14.94
#